data_AF-A0A9N8MGC0-F1
#
_entry.id   AF-A0A9N8MGC0-F1
#
_cell.length_a   1.000
_cell.length_b   1.000
_cell.length_c   1.000
_cell.angle_alpha   90.00
_cell.angle_beta   90.00
_cell.angle_gamma   90.00
#
_symmetry.space_group_name_H-M   'P 1'
#
loop_
_entity.id
_entity.type
_entity.pdbx_description
1 polymer ?
#
loop_
_entity_poly.entity_id
_entity_poly.type
_entity_poly.pdbx_seq_one_letter_code
_entity_poly.pdbx_strand_id
1 'polypeptide(L)'
;MKQSILEFYSTLDKARDRALWLEFEHRNVPKQFVVFDGPEEGNYAVADKQTAEEMEITHQYYSLPENYQHWTYGDLKGIAGDPEMLSHFEELLGKFQVMEGNLLKFILKYQLPLEKIIRHELGCRGFDDNNWVGFQESEKYWMK
;
A
#
# COMPACT_ATOMS: atom_id res chain seq x y z
N MET A 1 3.53 -22.85 -12.06
CA MET A 1 4.68 -21.93 -12.23
C MET A 1 4.53 -20.85 -11.18
N LYS A 2 5.52 -20.63 -10.30
CA LYS A 2 5.57 -19.40 -9.49
C LYS A 2 5.73 -18.26 -10.50
N GLN A 3 4.75 -17.37 -10.62
CA GLN A 3 4.97 -16.12 -11.31
C GLN A 3 5.98 -15.33 -10.47
N SER A 4 7.18 -15.14 -11.01
CA SER A 4 8.10 -14.12 -10.51
C SER A 4 7.50 -12.76 -10.83
N ILE A 5 7.42 -11.90 -9.82
CA ILE A 5 6.98 -10.52 -10.01
C ILE A 5 8.23 -9.72 -10.35
N LEU A 6 8.23 -9.10 -11.52
CA LEU A 6 9.23 -8.12 -11.95
C LEU A 6 8.49 -7.02 -12.71
N GLU A 7 8.40 -5.85 -12.08
CA GLU A 7 7.67 -4.69 -12.59
C GLU A 7 8.61 -3.49 -12.68
N PHE A 8 8.36 -2.58 -13.62
CA PHE A 8 9.21 -1.41 -13.86
C PHE A 8 8.42 -0.12 -13.70
N TYR A 9 9.07 0.89 -13.13
CA TYR A 9 8.47 2.19 -12.81
C TYR A 9 9.41 3.33 -13.18
N SER A 10 8.84 4.44 -13.64
CA SER A 10 9.58 5.64 -14.04
C SER A 10 10.02 6.53 -12.87
N THR A 11 9.50 6.27 -11.66
CA THR A 11 9.85 7.02 -10.45
C THR A 11 10.13 6.08 -9.29
N LEU A 12 11.10 6.49 -8.45
CA LEU A 12 11.51 5.70 -7.30
C LEU A 12 10.38 5.58 -6.28
N ASP A 13 9.66 6.67 -6.01
CA ASP A 13 8.59 6.68 -5.01
C ASP A 13 7.47 5.71 -5.40
N LYS A 14 7.07 5.69 -6.67
CA LYS A 14 6.06 4.75 -7.16
C LYS A 14 6.50 3.29 -7.08
N ALA A 15 7.77 3.02 -7.39
CA ALA A 15 8.36 1.69 -7.24
C ALA A 15 8.35 1.24 -5.76
N ARG A 16 8.71 2.14 -4.84
CA ARG A 16 8.73 1.90 -3.39
C ARG A 16 7.32 1.67 -2.83
N ASP A 17 6.35 2.47 -3.24
CA ASP A 17 4.95 2.33 -2.83
C ASP A 17 4.37 1.01 -3.36
N ARG A 18 4.70 0.64 -4.61
CA ARG A 18 4.30 -0.66 -5.16
C ARG A 18 4.91 -1.82 -4.36
N ALA A 19 6.20 -1.77 -4.07
CA ALA A 19 6.88 -2.82 -3.32
C ALA A 19 6.26 -2.99 -1.93
N LEU A 20 5.97 -1.89 -1.23
CA LEU A 20 5.30 -1.93 0.07
C LEU A 20 3.88 -2.51 -0.03
N TRP A 21 3.13 -2.16 -1.08
CA TRP A 21 1.81 -2.76 -1.31
C TRP A 21 1.90 -4.27 -1.60
N LEU A 22 2.88 -4.71 -2.39
CA LEU A 22 3.12 -6.13 -2.64
C LEU A 22 3.48 -6.89 -1.35
N GLU A 23 4.28 -6.29 -0.46
CA GLU A 23 4.54 -6.87 0.88
C GLU A 23 3.24 -6.99 1.68
N PHE A 24 2.36 -5.99 1.64
CA PHE A 24 1.06 -6.06 2.31
C PHE A 24 0.12 -7.10 1.69
N GLU A 25 0.03 -7.20 0.36
CA GLU A 25 -0.79 -8.20 -0.35
C GLU A 25 -0.32 -9.63 -0.04
N HIS A 26 0.99 -9.82 0.05
CA HIS A 26 1.62 -11.12 0.29
C HIS A 26 2.01 -11.35 1.76
N ARG A 27 1.54 -10.56 2.72
CA ARG A 27 1.92 -10.66 4.14
C ARG A 27 1.70 -12.03 4.80
N ASN A 28 0.80 -12.84 4.24
CA ASN A 28 0.53 -14.21 4.69
C ASN A 28 1.56 -15.25 4.24
N VAL A 29 2.50 -14.86 3.38
CA VAL A 29 3.61 -15.72 2.92
C VAL A 29 4.94 -15.00 3.20
N PRO A 30 6.04 -15.73 3.46
CA PRO A 30 7.35 -15.14 3.70
C PRO A 30 7.98 -14.67 2.38
N LYS A 31 7.33 -13.73 1.69
CA LYS A 31 7.86 -13.03 0.52
C LYS A 31 8.26 -11.62 0.93
N GLN A 32 9.45 -11.21 0.53
CA GLN A 32 9.93 -9.84 0.65
C GLN A 32 10.03 -9.26 -0.76
N PHE A 33 9.72 -7.98 -0.89
CA PHE A 33 9.85 -7.26 -2.15
C PHE A 33 10.91 -6.18 -2.01
N VAL A 34 11.68 -5.99 -3.08
CA VAL A 34 12.81 -5.07 -3.13
C VAL A 34 12.70 -4.16 -4.32
N VAL A 35 13.28 -2.97 -4.18
CA VAL A 35 13.38 -1.97 -5.25
C VAL A 35 14.85 -1.74 -5.55
N PHE A 36 15.23 -1.75 -6.82
CA PHE A 36 16.59 -1.50 -7.29
C PHE A 36 16.56 -0.76 -8.63
N ASP A 37 17.72 -0.32 -9.12
CA ASP A 37 17.83 0.34 -10.42
C ASP A 37 17.38 -0.61 -11.53
N GLY A 38 16.50 -0.12 -12.40
CA GLY A 38 16.07 -0.90 -13.55
C GLY A 38 17.11 -0.88 -14.68
N PRO A 39 16.84 -1.61 -15.77
CA PRO A 39 17.78 -1.77 -16.88
C PRO A 39 17.94 -0.51 -17.75
N GLU A 40 17.02 0.46 -17.66
CA GLU A 40 17.09 1.70 -18.44
C GLU A 40 17.44 2.87 -17.52
N GLU A 41 18.14 3.87 -18.06
CA GLU A 41 18.52 5.04 -17.28
C GLU A 41 17.29 5.75 -16.73
N GLY A 42 17.24 5.90 -15.40
CA GLY A 42 16.16 6.60 -14.71
C GLY A 42 14.89 5.77 -14.46
N ASN A 43 14.89 4.46 -14.73
CA ASN A 43 13.81 3.57 -14.29
C ASN A 43 14.20 2.71 -13.07
N TYR A 44 13.19 2.18 -12.40
CA TYR A 44 13.32 1.39 -11.17
C TYR A 44 12.59 0.07 -11.34
N ALA A 45 13.16 -1.00 -10.81
CA ALA A 45 12.57 -2.33 -10.82
C ALA A 45 12.03 -2.70 -9.44
N VAL A 46 10.87 -3.36 -9.42
CA VAL A 46 10.28 -3.98 -8.23
C VAL A 46 10.23 -5.47 -8.46
N ALA A 47 10.82 -6.25 -7.57
CA ALA A 47 10.78 -7.70 -7.65
C ALA A 47 10.69 -8.37 -6.28
N ASP A 48 10.27 -9.63 -6.23
CA ASP A 48 10.50 -10.43 -5.05
C ASP A 48 12.01 -10.67 -4.85
N LYS A 49 12.45 -10.72 -3.58
CA LYS A 49 13.86 -10.79 -3.22
C LYS A 49 14.58 -12.00 -3.82
N GLN A 50 13.89 -13.14 -3.96
CA GLN A 50 14.48 -14.33 -4.57
C GLN A 50 14.81 -14.07 -6.05
N THR A 51 13.89 -13.46 -6.80
CA THR A 51 14.11 -13.06 -8.20
C THR A 51 15.28 -12.07 -8.32
N ALA A 52 15.38 -11.09 -7.41
CA ALA A 52 16.49 -10.13 -7.42
C ALA A 52 17.86 -10.80 -7.17
N GLU A 53 17.92 -11.74 -6.22
CA GLU A 53 19.14 -12.53 -5.94
C GLU A 53 19.54 -13.43 -7.11
N GLU A 54 18.57 -14.04 -7.81
CA GLU A 54 18.78 -14.81 -9.04
C GLU A 54 19.34 -13.92 -10.18
N MET A 55 19.08 -12.61 -10.14
CA MET A 55 19.64 -11.61 -11.05
C MET A 55 20.95 -10.99 -10.53
N GLU A 56 21.56 -11.57 -9.49
CA GLU A 56 22.80 -11.09 -8.85
C GLU A 56 22.69 -9.72 -8.18
N ILE A 57 21.47 -9.18 -8.00
CA ILE A 57 21.21 -7.98 -7.22
C ILE A 57 21.04 -8.39 -5.76
N THR A 58 21.97 -7.99 -4.89
CA THR A 58 22.01 -8.51 -3.51
C THR A 58 22.15 -7.46 -2.41
N HIS A 59 22.61 -6.24 -2.74
CA HIS A 59 22.95 -5.21 -1.73
C HIS A 59 22.57 -3.77 -2.11
N GLN A 60 21.90 -3.56 -3.25
CA GLN A 60 21.60 -2.23 -3.80
C GLN A 60 20.09 -1.98 -3.80
N TYR A 61 19.47 -2.18 -2.63
CA TYR A 61 18.03 -1.99 -2.49
C TYR A 61 17.72 -0.62 -1.91
N TYR A 62 16.73 0.04 -2.49
CA TYR A 62 16.12 1.23 -1.91
C TYR A 62 15.23 0.84 -0.73
N SER A 63 15.31 1.61 0.36
CA SER A 63 14.51 1.39 1.57
C SER A 63 13.03 1.66 1.31
N LEU A 64 12.14 0.78 1.75
CA LEU A 64 10.70 1.01 1.66
C LEU A 64 10.23 2.08 2.67
N PRO A 65 9.10 2.78 2.41
CA PRO A 65 8.52 3.71 3.37
C PRO A 65 8.05 2.96 4.63
N GLU A 66 8.32 3.51 5.82
CA GLU A 66 7.79 2.94 7.07
C GLU A 66 6.31 3.29 7.29
N ASN A 67 5.90 4.49 6.86
CA ASN A 67 4.54 4.99 6.91
C ASN A 67 4.38 6.22 5.99
N TYR A 68 3.13 6.66 5.81
CA TYR A 68 2.76 7.79 4.94
C TYR A 68 2.46 9.10 5.71
N GLN A 69 2.79 9.20 7.01
CA GLN A 69 2.42 10.37 7.83
C GLN A 69 3.14 11.67 7.41
N HIS A 70 4.24 11.55 6.67
CA HIS A 70 5.05 12.66 6.20
C HIS A 70 4.54 13.29 4.90
N TRP A 71 3.51 12.72 4.27
CA TRP A 71 2.96 13.23 3.02
C TRP A 71 2.50 14.68 3.15
N THR A 72 2.97 15.49 2.20
CA THR A 72 2.54 16.85 1.98
C THR A 72 1.36 16.89 0.99
N TYR A 73 0.71 18.04 0.86
CA TYR A 73 -0.25 18.26 -0.23
C TYR A 73 0.38 18.18 -1.63
N GLY A 74 1.69 18.42 -1.74
CA GLY A 74 2.42 18.25 -2.99
C GLY A 74 2.48 16.78 -3.41
N ASP A 75 2.79 15.90 -2.46
CA ASP A 75 2.86 14.45 -2.68
C ASP A 75 1.48 13.90 -3.07
N LEU A 76 0.43 14.27 -2.33
CA LEU A 76 -0.95 13.90 -2.65
C LEU A 76 -1.38 14.38 -4.03
N LYS A 77 -0.99 15.60 -4.42
CA LYS A 77 -1.28 16.13 -5.76
C LYS A 77 -0.53 15.35 -6.85
N GLY A 78 0.71 14.94 -6.57
CA GLY A 78 1.50 14.09 -7.46
C GLY A 78 0.82 12.75 -7.70
N ILE A 79 0.44 12.06 -6.62
CA ILE A 79 -0.26 10.77 -6.68
C ILE A 79 -1.60 10.91 -7.41
N ALA A 80 -2.44 11.87 -7.01
CA ALA A 80 -3.75 12.08 -7.62
C ALA A 80 -3.70 12.53 -9.09
N GLY A 81 -2.57 13.11 -9.53
CA GLY A 81 -2.33 13.54 -10.90
C GLY A 81 -1.63 12.49 -11.78
N ASP A 82 -1.21 11.35 -11.21
CA ASP A 82 -0.55 10.27 -11.94
C ASP A 82 -1.55 9.56 -12.86
N PRO A 83 -1.37 9.58 -14.19
CA PRO A 83 -2.26 8.89 -15.13
C PRO A 83 -2.20 7.36 -15.01
N GLU A 84 -1.16 6.82 -14.39
CA GLU A 84 -0.96 5.39 -14.16
C GLU A 84 -0.92 5.08 -12.65
N MET A 85 -1.75 5.77 -11.85
CA MET A 85 -1.79 5.62 -10.39
C MET A 85 -1.83 4.16 -9.94
N LEU A 86 -1.13 3.84 -8.85
CA LEU A 86 -1.20 2.50 -8.25
C LEU A 86 -2.63 2.20 -7.83
N SER A 87 -3.12 1.00 -8.15
CA SER A 87 -4.53 0.60 -8.01
C SER A 87 -5.09 0.78 -6.60
N HIS A 88 -4.28 0.52 -5.56
CA HIS A 88 -4.70 0.70 -4.17
C HIS A 88 -4.89 2.17 -3.78
N PHE A 89 -4.09 3.08 -4.34
CA PHE A 89 -4.29 4.52 -4.18
C PHE A 89 -5.47 5.02 -5.01
N GLU A 90 -5.65 4.51 -6.23
CA GLU A 90 -6.81 4.83 -7.06
C GLU A 90 -8.11 4.45 -6.34
N GLU A 91 -8.18 3.24 -5.77
CA GLU A 91 -9.34 2.81 -4.99
C GLU A 91 -9.55 3.71 -3.77
N LEU A 92 -8.49 3.95 -2.97
CA LEU A 92 -8.56 4.76 -1.76
C LEU A 92 -9.03 6.19 -2.05
N LEU A 93 -8.38 6.89 -2.98
CA LEU A 93 -8.71 8.25 -3.35
C LEU A 93 -10.08 8.33 -4.02
N GLY A 94 -10.42 7.34 -4.85
CA GLY A 94 -11.73 7.22 -5.48
C GLY A 94 -12.88 7.16 -4.47
N LYS A 95 -12.72 6.46 -3.34
CA LYS A 95 -13.73 6.45 -2.26
C LYS A 95 -13.93 7.81 -1.62
N PHE A 96 -12.87 8.60 -1.43
CA PHE A 96 -12.98 9.96 -0.90
C PHE A 96 -13.54 10.95 -1.94
N GLN A 97 -13.22 10.76 -3.23
CA GLN A 97 -13.66 11.65 -4.30
C GLN A 97 -15.17 11.64 -4.49
N VAL A 98 -15.83 10.49 -4.32
CA VAL A 98 -17.29 10.38 -4.44
C VAL A 98 -18.03 10.75 -3.15
N MET A 99 -17.32 11.04 -2.07
CA MET A 99 -17.91 11.41 -0.78
C MET A 99 -18.44 12.85 -0.84
N GLU A 100 -19.61 13.09 -0.22
CA GLU A 100 -20.21 14.41 -0.19
C GLU A 100 -19.36 15.40 0.65
N GLY A 101 -19.28 16.64 0.19
CA GLY A 101 -18.37 17.63 0.75
C GLY A 101 -18.66 18.03 2.21
N ASN A 102 -19.92 18.06 2.65
CA ASN A 102 -20.25 18.30 4.05
C ASN A 102 -19.89 17.10 4.93
N LEU A 103 -19.97 15.87 4.42
CA LEU A 103 -19.46 14.71 5.15
C LEU A 103 -17.94 14.79 5.35
N LEU A 104 -17.17 15.15 4.32
CA LEU A 104 -15.72 15.40 4.44
C LEU A 104 -15.41 16.50 5.48
N LYS A 105 -16.14 17.62 5.43
CA LYS A 105 -16.00 18.71 6.42
C LYS A 105 -16.37 18.24 7.82
N PHE A 106 -17.38 17.39 7.96
CA PHE A 106 -17.81 16.84 9.25
C PHE A 106 -16.73 15.95 9.86
N ILE A 107 -16.12 15.05 9.06
CA ILE A 107 -14.98 14.21 9.48
C ILE A 107 -13.86 15.08 10.06
N LEU A 108 -13.48 16.15 9.36
CA LEU A 108 -12.42 17.06 9.79
C LEU A 108 -12.82 17.87 11.02
N LYS A 109 -13.99 18.52 11.00
CA LYS A 109 -14.44 19.45 12.06
C LYS A 109 -14.58 18.76 13.41
N TYR A 110 -15.07 17.54 13.42
CA TYR A 110 -15.33 16.79 14.64
C TYR A 110 -14.28 15.71 14.93
N GLN A 111 -13.18 15.69 14.16
CA GLN A 111 -12.07 14.74 14.33
C GLN A 111 -12.57 13.30 14.46
N LEU A 112 -13.41 12.90 13.51
CA LEU A 112 -14.05 11.58 13.54
C LEU A 112 -12.95 10.50 13.63
N PRO A 113 -13.07 9.53 14.54
CA PRO A 113 -12.00 8.56 14.78
C PRO A 113 -11.99 7.50 13.66
N LEU A 114 -11.44 7.87 12.50
CA LEU A 114 -11.43 7.02 11.29
C LEU A 114 -10.80 5.66 11.55
N GLU A 115 -9.74 5.59 12.35
CA GLU A 115 -9.13 4.32 12.75
C GLU A 115 -10.15 3.39 13.42
N LYS A 116 -10.96 3.89 14.36
CA LYS A 116 -11.97 3.07 15.04
C LYS A 116 -13.07 2.62 14.08
N ILE A 117 -13.46 3.47 13.13
CA ILE A 117 -14.45 3.13 12.09
C ILE A 117 -13.90 2.02 11.19
N ILE A 118 -12.65 2.13 10.74
CA ILE A 118 -11.98 1.11 9.91
C ILE A 118 -11.89 -0.21 10.67
N ARG A 119 -11.44 -0.19 11.93
CA ARG A 119 -11.38 -1.38 12.80
C ARG A 119 -12.75 -2.03 12.99
N HIS A 120 -13.79 -1.22 13.19
CA HIS A 120 -15.16 -1.72 13.30
C HIS A 120 -15.62 -2.43 12.02
N GLU A 121 -15.38 -1.80 10.86
CA GLU A 121 -15.69 -2.40 9.55
C GLU A 121 -14.93 -3.70 9.29
N LEU A 122 -13.64 -3.77 9.64
CA LEU A 122 -12.85 -5.01 9.55
C LEU A 122 -13.43 -6.11 10.45
N GLY A 123 -13.79 -5.76 11.69
CA GLY A 123 -14.55 -6.58 12.65
C GLY A 123 -15.81 -7.18 12.04
N CYS A 124 -16.67 -6.31 11.52
CA CYS A 124 -17.94 -6.67 10.88
C CYS A 124 -17.77 -7.52 9.60
N ARG A 125 -16.58 -7.54 8.99
CA ARG A 125 -16.28 -8.34 7.80
C ARG A 125 -15.56 -9.65 8.14
N GLY A 126 -15.19 -9.85 9.41
CA GLY A 126 -14.57 -11.09 9.89
C GLY A 126 -13.08 -11.21 9.56
N PHE A 127 -12.39 -10.11 9.26
CA PHE A 127 -10.95 -10.11 9.00
C PHE A 127 -10.16 -9.81 10.27
N ASP A 128 -9.02 -10.44 10.50
CA ASP A 128 -7.98 -9.90 11.37
C ASP A 128 -6.94 -9.13 10.53
N ASP A 129 -5.75 -8.89 11.05
CA ASP A 129 -4.68 -8.18 10.34
C ASP A 129 -4.22 -8.94 9.07
N ASN A 130 -4.39 -10.26 9.04
CA ASN A 130 -3.77 -11.16 8.07
C ASN A 130 -4.80 -11.93 7.23
N ASN A 131 -5.85 -12.47 7.85
CA ASN A 131 -6.75 -13.45 7.28
C ASN A 131 -8.20 -13.21 7.69
N TRP A 132 -9.12 -13.90 6.99
CA TRP A 132 -10.48 -14.04 7.47
C TRP A 132 -10.53 -15.05 8.63
N VAL A 133 -11.04 -14.61 9.79
CA VAL A 133 -11.12 -15.40 11.03
C VAL A 133 -12.56 -15.56 11.56
N GLY A 134 -13.53 -14.97 10.85
CA GLY A 134 -14.94 -14.95 11.25
C GLY A 134 -15.28 -13.83 12.23
N PHE A 135 -16.56 -13.49 12.32
CA PHE A 135 -17.03 -12.26 12.98
C PHE A 135 -16.66 -12.18 14.47
N GLN A 136 -16.82 -13.27 15.22
CA GLN A 136 -16.61 -13.25 16.68
C GLN A 136 -15.14 -13.04 17.07
N GLU A 137 -14.22 -13.67 16.35
CA GLU A 137 -12.78 -13.54 16.63
C GLU A 137 -12.21 -12.23 16.09
N SER A 138 -12.70 -11.80 14.92
CA SER A 138 -12.35 -10.50 14.33
C SER A 138 -12.79 -9.32 15.22
N GLU A 139 -14.00 -9.37 15.80
CA GLU A 139 -14.49 -8.36 16.74
C GLU A 139 -13.59 -8.25 17.97
N LYS A 140 -13.22 -9.38 18.60
CA LYS A 140 -12.27 -9.40 19.73
C LYS A 140 -10.89 -8.87 19.36
N TYR A 141 -10.47 -9.07 18.12
CA TYR A 141 -9.18 -8.61 17.63
C TYR A 141 -9.16 -7.08 17.49
N TRP A 142 -10.17 -6.52 16.81
CA TRP A 142 -10.19 -5.10 16.42
C TRP A 142 -10.86 -4.16 17.42
N MET A 143 -11.87 -4.62 18.17
CA MET A 143 -12.68 -3.80 19.08
C MET A 143 -12.15 -3.85 20.52
N LYS A 144 -10.83 -3.74 20.67
CA LYS A 144 -10.14 -3.65 21.97
C LYS A 144 -10.15 -2.23 22.53
#